data_AF-A0A956B1K6-F1
#
_entry.id   AF-A0A956B1K6-F1
#
_cell.length_a   1.000
_cell.length_b   1.000
_cell.length_c   1.000
_cell.angle_alpha   90.00
_cell.angle_beta   90.00
_cell.angle_gamma   90.00
#
_symmetry.space_group_name_H-M   'P 1'
#
loop_
_entity.id
_entity.type
_entity.pdbx_description
1 polymer ?
#
loop_
_entity_poly.entity_id
_entity_poly.type
_entity_poly.pdbx_seq_one_letter_code
_entity_poly.pdbx_strand_id
1 'polypeptide(L)'
;MRALVLIAIATLLALPAHAKPTPGVVKADWEALLAAKCDLAAHGVRTPFGASALRNTPYALAGYTFKSEGLRALFTADGGWYQPKGTAAPKFTPEVGACIQKLKAFEATQKPKVGTWNVFKERVFKDHATYTEIRSHSRLMQGGPSEISGTDTDMDVTCKACTGLQLFQVHCTDSECLVIVPGTGDLP
;
A
#
# COMPACT_ATOMS: atom_id res chain seq x y z
N MET A 1 10.72 -21.42 -58.47
CA MET A 1 11.22 -20.13 -57.96
C MET A 1 10.49 -19.86 -56.66
N ARG A 2 11.21 -19.85 -55.52
CA ARG A 2 10.65 -19.67 -54.16
C ARG A 2 10.67 -18.18 -53.83
N ALA A 3 9.51 -17.57 -53.59
CA ALA A 3 9.41 -16.22 -53.08
C ALA A 3 9.39 -16.27 -51.54
N LEU A 4 10.46 -15.77 -50.92
CA LEU A 4 10.57 -15.51 -49.49
C LEU A 4 9.80 -14.22 -49.16
N VAL A 5 8.78 -14.32 -48.32
CA VAL A 5 8.10 -13.15 -47.72
C VAL A 5 8.71 -12.92 -46.34
N LEU A 6 9.46 -11.84 -46.19
CA LEU A 6 10.01 -11.35 -44.93
C LEU A 6 8.89 -10.72 -44.10
N ILE A 7 8.52 -11.35 -42.99
CA ILE A 7 7.65 -10.76 -41.96
C ILE A 7 8.57 -9.99 -41.00
N ALA A 8 8.61 -8.67 -41.15
CA ALA A 8 9.22 -7.78 -40.17
C ALA A 8 8.26 -7.59 -38.99
N ILE A 9 8.45 -8.36 -37.92
CA ILE A 9 7.75 -8.16 -36.65
C ILE A 9 8.45 -6.99 -35.93
N ALA A 10 7.92 -5.79 -36.11
CA ALA A 10 8.30 -4.63 -35.29
C ALA A 10 7.59 -4.74 -33.93
N THR A 11 8.21 -5.43 -32.98
CA THR A 11 7.81 -5.40 -31.57
C THR A 11 8.10 -4.01 -31.00
N LEU A 12 7.07 -3.15 -30.96
CA LEU A 12 7.10 -1.93 -30.16
C LEU A 12 7.25 -2.31 -28.69
N LEU A 13 8.45 -2.08 -28.14
CA LEU A 13 8.70 -2.04 -26.70
C LEU A 13 7.97 -0.82 -26.12
N ALA A 14 6.72 -1.02 -25.68
CA ALA A 14 6.04 -0.06 -24.83
C ALA A 14 6.73 -0.04 -23.46
N LEU A 15 7.60 0.95 -23.25
CA LEU A 15 8.09 1.29 -21.92
C LEU A 15 6.87 1.59 -21.02
N PRO A 16 6.80 1.04 -19.79
CA PRO A 16 5.73 1.38 -18.87
C PRO A 16 5.84 2.87 -18.52
N ALA A 17 4.99 3.69 -19.15
CA ALA A 17 4.75 5.04 -18.72
C ALA A 17 4.38 4.97 -17.23
N HIS A 18 5.15 5.65 -16.39
CA HIS A 18 4.87 5.75 -14.97
C HIS A 18 3.51 6.42 -14.83
N ALA A 19 2.47 5.60 -14.63
CA ALA A 19 1.12 6.09 -14.46
C ALA A 19 1.15 7.07 -13.29
N LYS A 20 0.72 8.31 -13.54
CA LYS A 20 0.47 9.27 -12.47
C LYS A 20 -0.42 8.58 -11.42
N PRO A 21 -0.19 8.83 -10.12
CA PRO A 21 -1.02 8.22 -9.08
C PRO A 21 -2.49 8.42 -9.42
N THR A 22 -3.21 7.32 -9.63
CA THR A 22 -4.62 7.40 -9.98
C THR A 22 -5.36 8.05 -8.81
N PRO A 23 -6.14 9.11 -9.03
CA PRO A 23 -6.94 9.71 -7.96
C PRO A 23 -7.95 8.70 -7.38
N GLY A 24 -8.21 8.74 -6.07
CA GLY A 24 -9.25 7.91 -5.43
C GLY A 24 -8.87 6.46 -5.18
N VAL A 25 -7.57 6.14 -5.18
CA VAL A 25 -7.03 4.79 -5.05
C VAL A 25 -7.37 4.16 -3.70
N VAL A 26 -7.36 4.92 -2.60
CA VAL A 26 -7.71 4.39 -1.27
C VAL A 26 -9.21 4.14 -1.14
N LYS A 27 -10.04 5.08 -1.62
CA LYS A 27 -11.50 4.90 -1.65
C LYS A 27 -11.93 3.69 -2.47
N ALA A 28 -11.41 3.57 -3.69
CA ALA A 28 -11.75 2.47 -4.58
C ALA A 28 -11.39 1.10 -3.94
N ASP A 29 -10.27 1.02 -3.23
CA ASP A 29 -9.90 -0.20 -2.51
C ASP A 29 -10.84 -0.53 -1.37
N TRP A 30 -11.25 0.46 -0.59
CA TRP A 30 -12.22 0.22 0.45
C TRP A 30 -13.54 -0.34 -0.11
N GLU A 31 -14.03 0.23 -1.21
CA GLU A 31 -15.25 -0.23 -1.89
C GLU A 31 -15.09 -1.65 -2.43
N ALA A 32 -13.96 -1.94 -3.06
CA ALA A 32 -13.65 -3.28 -3.56
C ALA A 32 -13.44 -4.30 -2.43
N LEU A 33 -12.85 -3.91 -1.30
CA LEU A 33 -12.70 -4.76 -0.11
C LEU A 33 -14.07 -5.10 0.50
N LEU A 34 -14.97 -4.13 0.60
CA LEU A 34 -16.34 -4.38 1.05
C LEU A 34 -17.10 -5.29 0.09
N ALA A 35 -16.98 -5.08 -1.22
CA ALA A 35 -17.57 -5.95 -2.24
C ALA A 35 -17.04 -7.40 -2.13
N ALA A 36 -15.76 -7.55 -1.78
CA ALA A 36 -15.12 -8.84 -1.48
C ALA A 36 -15.44 -9.39 -0.08
N LYS A 37 -16.49 -8.88 0.60
CA LYS A 37 -16.92 -9.31 1.95
C LYS A 37 -15.81 -9.23 3.01
N CYS A 38 -14.92 -8.24 2.86
CA CYS A 38 -13.77 -8.02 3.72
C CYS A 38 -12.80 -9.21 3.79
N ASP A 39 -12.58 -9.88 2.66
CA ASP A 39 -11.50 -10.82 2.50
C ASP A 39 -10.17 -10.08 2.32
N LEU A 40 -9.43 -9.92 3.42
CA LEU A 40 -8.17 -9.18 3.44
C LEU A 40 -7.10 -9.82 2.53
N ALA A 41 -7.06 -11.16 2.48
CA ALA A 41 -6.06 -11.89 1.72
C ALA A 41 -6.34 -11.80 0.22
N ALA A 42 -7.59 -12.05 -0.19
CA ALA A 42 -8.01 -11.94 -1.58
C ALA A 42 -7.89 -10.50 -2.11
N HIS A 43 -8.12 -9.50 -1.25
CA HIS A 43 -7.96 -8.09 -1.61
C HIS A 43 -6.50 -7.61 -1.56
N GLY A 44 -5.58 -8.41 -1.03
CA GLY A 44 -4.15 -8.07 -0.98
C GLY A 44 -3.74 -7.11 0.14
N VAL A 45 -4.49 -7.05 1.24
CA VAL A 45 -4.12 -6.25 2.42
C VAL A 45 -3.02 -6.97 3.19
N ARG A 46 -1.76 -6.56 2.99
CA ARG A 46 -0.59 -7.24 3.59
C ARG A 46 0.23 -6.38 4.55
N THR A 47 0.10 -5.06 4.48
CA THR A 47 0.87 -4.13 5.30
C THR A 47 0.02 -3.49 6.39
N PRO A 48 0.59 -3.15 7.55
CA PRO A 48 -0.14 -2.40 8.57
C PRO A 48 -0.56 -1.00 8.06
N PHE A 49 0.16 -0.41 7.11
CA PHE A 49 -0.23 0.86 6.46
C PHE A 49 -1.48 0.72 5.62
N GLY A 50 -1.54 -0.31 4.76
CA GLY A 50 -2.73 -0.62 3.97
C GLY A 50 -3.94 -0.85 4.86
N ALA A 51 -3.77 -1.65 5.92
CA ALA A 51 -4.83 -1.89 6.90
C ALA A 51 -5.27 -0.61 7.63
N SER A 52 -4.33 0.27 8.00
CA SER A 52 -4.67 1.54 8.66
C SER A 52 -5.38 2.51 7.74
N ALA A 53 -4.97 2.63 6.48
CA ALA A 53 -5.66 3.47 5.51
C ALA A 53 -7.10 2.97 5.29
N LEU A 54 -7.26 1.67 5.01
CA LEU A 54 -8.55 1.07 4.72
C LEU A 54 -9.51 1.13 5.92
N ARG A 55 -9.06 0.83 7.15
CA ARG A 55 -9.95 0.88 8.32
C ARG A 55 -10.44 2.30 8.62
N ASN A 56 -9.68 3.32 8.24
CA ASN A 56 -10.02 4.72 8.45
C ASN A 56 -10.83 5.31 7.27
N THR A 57 -10.86 4.64 6.12
CA THR A 57 -11.60 5.10 4.94
C THR A 57 -13.10 5.30 5.18
N PRO A 58 -13.86 4.40 5.86
CA PRO A 58 -15.28 4.63 6.11
C PRO A 58 -15.55 5.83 7.03
N TYR A 59 -14.60 6.17 7.92
CA TYR A 59 -14.69 7.39 8.73
C TYR A 59 -14.48 8.63 7.85
N ALA A 60 -13.50 8.58 6.95
CA ALA A 60 -13.22 9.66 6.00
C ALA A 60 -14.41 9.91 5.07
N LEU A 61 -15.05 8.85 4.56
CA LEU A 61 -16.26 8.92 3.72
C LEU A 61 -17.43 9.58 4.46
N ALA A 62 -17.53 9.40 5.77
CA ALA A 62 -18.52 10.07 6.60
C ALA A 62 -18.15 11.53 6.98
N GLY A 63 -16.99 12.02 6.55
CA GLY A 63 -16.50 13.37 6.86
C GLY A 63 -15.87 13.51 8.25
N TYR A 64 -15.37 12.40 8.83
CA TYR A 64 -14.64 12.45 10.10
C TYR A 64 -13.33 13.24 9.95
N THR A 65 -13.06 14.14 10.88
CA THR A 65 -11.86 14.98 10.93
C THR A 65 -10.77 14.29 11.74
N PHE A 66 -9.73 13.81 11.08
CA PHE A 66 -8.64 13.09 11.73
C PHE A 66 -7.69 14.04 12.48
N LYS A 67 -7.28 13.63 13.68
CA LYS A 67 -6.18 14.29 14.43
C LYS A 67 -4.80 13.97 13.85
N SER A 68 -4.64 12.77 13.25
CA SER A 68 -3.42 12.37 12.55
C SER A 68 -3.26 13.20 11.28
N GLU A 69 -2.16 13.95 11.20
CA GLU A 69 -1.87 14.79 10.05
C GLU A 69 -1.64 13.96 8.79
N GLY A 70 -0.94 12.82 8.93
CA GLY A 70 -0.71 11.88 7.85
C GLY A 70 -2.01 11.33 7.28
N LEU A 71 -2.93 10.83 8.11
CA LEU A 71 -4.23 10.34 7.60
C LEU A 71 -5.02 11.44 6.89
N ARG A 72 -5.01 12.67 7.43
CA ARG A 72 -5.65 13.82 6.80
C ARG A 72 -5.01 14.13 5.44
N ALA A 73 -3.68 14.14 5.35
CA ALA A 73 -2.95 14.37 4.11
C ALA A 73 -3.25 13.27 3.07
N LEU A 74 -3.17 12.00 3.46
CA LEU A 74 -3.48 10.85 2.60
C LEU A 74 -4.86 10.98 1.95
N PHE A 75 -5.91 11.16 2.75
CA PHE A 75 -7.28 11.22 2.22
C PHE A 75 -7.56 12.50 1.44
N THR A 76 -6.94 13.63 1.80
CA THR A 76 -7.05 14.89 1.05
C THR A 76 -6.43 14.74 -0.34
N ALA A 77 -5.27 14.09 -0.43
CA ALA A 77 -4.57 13.84 -1.68
C ALA A 77 -5.24 12.75 -2.54
N ASP A 78 -6.09 11.90 -1.96
CA ASP A 78 -6.70 10.75 -2.63
C ASP A 78 -7.86 11.14 -3.57
N GLY A 79 -7.69 12.12 -4.46
CA GLY A 79 -8.70 12.43 -5.50
C GLY A 79 -9.94 13.19 -5.01
N GLY A 80 -9.82 13.98 -3.95
CA GLY A 80 -10.78 15.04 -3.60
C GLY A 80 -12.12 14.58 -3.02
N TRP A 81 -12.31 13.29 -2.72
CA TRP A 81 -13.55 12.79 -2.12
C TRP A 81 -13.65 13.04 -0.61
N TYR A 82 -12.53 13.25 0.07
CA TYR A 82 -12.51 13.50 1.50
C TYR A 82 -12.93 14.93 1.83
N GLN A 83 -14.06 15.07 2.52
CA GLN A 83 -14.60 16.35 2.95
C GLN A 83 -14.78 16.33 4.48
N PRO A 84 -13.86 16.92 5.26
CA PRO A 84 -13.97 16.97 6.71
C PRO A 84 -15.17 17.83 7.14
N LYS A 85 -16.04 17.29 8.00
CA LYS A 85 -17.26 17.94 8.50
C LYS A 85 -17.28 18.08 10.02
N GLY A 86 -16.60 17.17 10.74
CA GLY A 86 -16.53 17.23 12.20
C GLY A 86 -15.79 16.04 12.81
N THR A 87 -15.75 15.96 14.14
CA THR A 87 -15.04 14.91 14.89
C THR A 87 -15.99 13.86 15.48
N ALA A 88 -17.29 13.95 15.19
CA ALA A 88 -18.25 12.95 15.61
C ALA A 88 -18.01 11.63 14.85
N ALA A 89 -17.82 10.53 15.60
CA ALA A 89 -17.68 9.22 14.99
C ALA A 89 -19.02 8.81 14.33
N PRO A 90 -19.01 8.40 13.06
CA PRO A 90 -20.22 7.91 12.41
C PRO A 90 -20.67 6.58 13.01
N LYS A 91 -21.97 6.29 12.89
CA LYS A 91 -22.52 4.95 13.12
C LYS A 91 -22.39 4.14 11.84
N PHE A 92 -21.83 2.94 11.95
CA PHE A 92 -21.66 2.03 10.82
C PHE A 92 -22.68 0.90 10.87
N THR A 93 -22.96 0.30 9.72
CA THR A 93 -23.69 -0.96 9.66
C THR A 93 -22.84 -2.09 10.29
N PRO A 94 -23.46 -3.21 10.70
CA PRO A 94 -22.73 -4.35 11.24
C PRO A 94 -21.62 -4.87 10.31
N GLU A 95 -21.84 -4.87 9.00
CA GLU A 95 -20.90 -5.36 8.00
C GLU A 95 -19.65 -4.48 7.92
N VAL A 96 -19.85 -3.15 7.84
CA VAL A 96 -18.76 -2.17 7.85
C VAL A 96 -18.00 -2.24 9.17
N GLY A 97 -18.72 -2.30 10.29
CA GLY A 97 -18.14 -2.45 11.62
C GLY A 97 -17.27 -3.70 11.75
N ALA A 98 -17.76 -4.84 11.28
CA ALA A 98 -17.02 -6.11 11.28
C ALA A 98 -15.75 -6.02 10.42
N CYS A 99 -15.81 -5.39 9.25
CA CYS A 99 -14.63 -5.21 8.41
C CYS A 99 -13.57 -4.31 9.06
N ILE A 100 -14.00 -3.20 9.68
CA ILE A 100 -13.11 -2.32 10.45
C ILE A 100 -12.41 -3.11 11.56
N GLN A 101 -13.13 -3.99 12.28
CA GLN A 101 -12.53 -4.82 13.32
C GLN A 101 -11.50 -5.82 12.77
N LYS A 102 -11.78 -6.48 11.63
CA LYS A 102 -10.81 -7.38 10.97
C LYS A 102 -9.53 -6.62 10.59
N LEU A 103 -9.65 -5.46 9.96
CA LEU A 103 -8.50 -4.62 9.59
C LEU A 103 -7.73 -4.14 10.84
N LYS A 104 -8.44 -3.78 11.92
CA LYS A 104 -7.83 -3.38 13.18
C LYS A 104 -7.05 -4.53 13.83
N ALA A 105 -7.60 -5.74 13.82
CA ALA A 105 -6.93 -6.93 14.32
C ALA A 105 -5.68 -7.26 13.50
N PHE A 106 -5.78 -7.24 12.17
CA PHE A 106 -4.62 -7.43 11.29
C PHE A 106 -3.55 -6.35 11.50
N GLU A 107 -3.93 -5.08 11.57
CA GLU A 107 -2.97 -4.01 11.86
C GLU A 107 -2.27 -4.24 13.21
N ALA A 108 -2.99 -4.71 14.23
CA ALA A 108 -2.42 -4.98 15.55
C ALA A 108 -1.39 -6.14 15.52
N THR A 109 -1.57 -7.15 14.68
CA THR A 109 -0.59 -8.25 14.54
C THR A 109 0.65 -7.84 13.76
N GLN A 110 0.53 -6.89 12.84
CA GLN A 110 1.65 -6.43 12.00
C GLN A 110 2.42 -5.25 12.61
N LYS A 111 1.75 -4.39 13.40
CA LYS A 111 2.37 -3.22 14.04
C LYS A 111 3.70 -3.50 14.76
N PRO A 112 3.82 -4.54 15.61
CA PRO A 112 5.06 -4.79 16.34
C PRO A 112 6.24 -5.09 15.44
N LYS A 113 5.99 -5.54 14.19
CA LYS A 113 7.01 -5.80 13.18
C LYS A 113 7.53 -4.53 12.52
N VAL A 114 6.89 -3.39 12.77
CA VAL A 114 7.28 -2.07 12.26
C VAL A 114 7.70 -1.22 13.45
N GLY A 115 9.02 -1.08 13.67
CA GLY A 115 9.62 -0.44 14.84
C GLY A 115 8.94 0.85 15.33
N THR A 116 9.42 2.02 14.91
CA THR A 116 8.84 3.33 15.30
C THR A 116 7.53 3.63 14.54
N TRP A 117 6.54 2.74 14.67
CA TRP A 117 5.26 2.76 13.95
C TRP A 117 4.63 4.14 13.83
N ASN A 118 4.53 4.91 14.92
CA ASN A 118 3.86 6.21 14.90
C ASN A 118 4.59 7.24 14.04
N VAL A 119 5.93 7.31 14.15
CA VAL A 119 6.75 8.22 13.33
C VAL A 119 6.66 7.84 11.86
N PHE A 120 6.76 6.53 11.59
CA PHE A 120 6.76 6.01 10.24
C PHE A 120 5.41 6.15 9.55
N LYS A 121 4.32 5.83 10.26
CA LYS A 121 2.96 5.98 9.76
C LYS A 121 2.67 7.42 9.35
N GLU A 122 3.06 8.40 10.17
CA GLU A 122 2.86 9.80 9.83
C GLU A 122 3.65 10.20 8.57
N ARG A 123 4.89 9.72 8.41
CA ARG A 123 5.68 9.95 7.19
C ARG A 123 5.04 9.31 5.95
N VAL A 124 4.70 8.03 6.01
CA VAL A 124 4.09 7.29 4.89
C VAL A 124 2.77 7.91 4.46
N PHE A 125 1.93 8.36 5.39
CA PHE A 125 0.64 8.93 5.03
C PHE A 125 0.71 10.41 4.63
N LYS A 126 1.73 11.16 5.05
CA LYS A 126 1.96 12.52 4.54
C LYS A 126 2.34 12.53 3.06
N ASP A 127 2.97 11.49 2.57
CA ASP A 127 3.31 11.32 1.15
C ASP A 127 2.43 10.26 0.48
N HIS A 128 1.40 10.73 -0.24
CA HIS A 128 0.47 9.86 -0.97
C HIS A 128 1.18 8.99 -2.02
N ALA A 129 2.27 9.46 -2.62
CA ALA A 129 3.05 8.68 -3.58
C ALA A 129 3.76 7.52 -2.87
N THR A 130 4.45 7.79 -1.75
CA THR A 130 5.07 6.76 -0.90
C THR A 130 4.05 5.71 -0.44
N TYR A 131 2.87 6.14 0.02
CA TYR A 131 1.81 5.19 0.37
C TYR A 131 1.39 4.31 -0.81
N THR A 132 1.17 4.92 -1.98
CA THR A 132 0.74 4.22 -3.19
C THR A 132 1.80 3.22 -3.67
N GLU A 133 3.08 3.56 -3.55
CA GLU A 133 4.21 2.70 -3.90
C GLU A 133 4.34 1.50 -2.94
N ILE A 134 4.26 1.72 -1.63
CA ILE A 134 4.28 0.64 -0.63
C ILE A 134 3.12 -0.33 -0.89
N ARG A 135 1.94 0.22 -1.22
CA ARG A 135 0.76 -0.56 -1.56
C ARG A 135 0.95 -1.34 -2.87
N SER A 136 1.44 -0.72 -3.94
CA SER A 136 1.61 -1.40 -5.23
C SER A 136 2.61 -2.55 -5.15
N HIS A 137 3.73 -2.35 -4.45
CA HIS A 137 4.70 -3.41 -4.22
C HIS A 137 4.12 -4.57 -3.42
N SER A 138 3.29 -4.29 -2.40
CA SER A 138 2.60 -5.37 -1.66
C SER A 138 1.63 -6.21 -2.53
N ARG A 139 1.16 -5.66 -3.67
CA ARG A 139 0.35 -6.40 -4.65
C ARG A 139 1.18 -7.19 -5.65
N LEU A 140 2.35 -6.69 -6.07
CA LEU A 140 3.20 -7.38 -7.04
C LEU A 140 3.76 -8.70 -6.50
N MET A 141 3.96 -8.80 -5.18
CA MET A 141 4.34 -10.05 -4.50
C MET A 141 3.22 -11.13 -4.47
N GLN A 142 2.15 -10.97 -5.25
CA GLN A 142 1.05 -11.96 -5.41
C GLN A 142 1.24 -12.91 -6.59
N GLY A 143 2.16 -12.62 -7.51
CA GLY A 143 2.59 -13.61 -8.50
C GLY A 143 3.51 -14.62 -7.81
N GLY A 144 3.16 -15.92 -7.86
CA GLY A 144 4.03 -17.00 -7.39
C GLY A 144 5.43 -16.95 -8.01
N PRO A 145 6.36 -17.83 -7.56
CA PRO A 145 7.80 -17.64 -7.70
C PRO A 145 8.18 -17.36 -9.15
N SER A 146 8.33 -16.09 -9.46
CA SER A 146 9.12 -15.69 -10.61
C SER A 146 10.53 -16.10 -10.22
N GLU A 147 11.23 -16.88 -11.04
CA GLU A 147 12.60 -17.31 -10.80
C GLU A 147 13.48 -16.11 -10.41
N ILE A 148 13.63 -15.87 -9.11
CA ILE A 148 14.67 -15.03 -8.55
C ILE A 148 15.83 -16.00 -8.34
N SER A 149 16.55 -16.25 -9.43
CA SER A 149 17.85 -16.91 -9.38
C SER A 149 18.84 -15.94 -8.74
N GLY A 150 19.06 -16.12 -7.44
CA GLY A 150 20.04 -15.40 -6.66
C GLY A 150 19.98 -15.91 -5.23
N THR A 151 21.05 -16.53 -4.76
CA THR A 151 21.20 -17.04 -3.39
C THR A 151 21.34 -15.93 -2.34
N ASP A 152 20.81 -14.73 -2.60
CA ASP A 152 21.02 -13.55 -1.77
C ASP A 152 19.81 -13.30 -0.88
N THR A 153 19.99 -13.60 0.40
CA THR A 153 19.07 -13.35 1.51
C THR A 153 18.87 -11.87 1.87
N ASP A 154 19.37 -10.93 1.05
CA ASP A 154 19.26 -9.48 1.25
C ASP A 154 18.86 -8.79 -0.06
N MET A 155 17.55 -8.56 -0.26
CA MET A 155 17.08 -7.64 -1.29
C MET A 155 17.01 -6.22 -0.71
N ASP A 156 18.03 -5.41 -1.03
CA ASP A 156 18.01 -3.97 -0.83
C ASP A 156 16.98 -3.35 -1.80
N VAL A 157 15.75 -3.15 -1.33
CA VAL A 157 14.74 -2.41 -2.11
C VAL A 157 15.05 -0.92 -1.98
N THR A 158 15.92 -0.45 -2.87
CA THR A 158 16.18 0.98 -3.03
C THR A 158 14.97 1.63 -3.68
N CYS A 159 14.11 2.26 -2.87
CA CYS A 159 13.09 3.18 -3.38
C CYS A 159 13.81 4.35 -4.07
N LYS A 160 13.80 4.34 -5.41
CA LYS A 160 14.54 5.32 -6.24
C LYS A 160 14.02 6.75 -6.09
N ALA A 161 12.83 6.93 -5.53
CA ALA A 161 12.24 8.23 -5.18
C ALA A 161 12.67 8.74 -3.78
N CYS A 162 13.20 7.87 -2.92
CA CYS A 162 13.81 8.24 -1.65
C CYS A 162 15.31 8.50 -1.85
N THR A 163 15.67 9.63 -2.45
CA THR A 163 17.08 10.07 -2.49
C THR A 163 17.65 10.15 -1.08
N GLY A 164 18.45 9.16 -0.69
CA GLY A 164 19.30 9.20 0.51
C GLY A 164 18.83 8.46 1.76
N LEU A 165 17.78 7.62 1.70
CA LEU A 165 17.45 6.73 2.83
C LEU A 165 17.32 5.27 2.36
N GLN A 166 18.17 4.38 2.89
CA GLN A 166 17.93 2.93 2.90
C GLN A 166 16.70 2.68 3.78
N LEU A 167 15.51 2.71 3.18
CA LEU A 167 14.26 2.75 3.93
C LEU A 167 13.62 1.38 4.16
N PHE A 168 14.08 0.31 3.50
CA PHE A 168 13.41 -0.99 3.57
C PHE A 168 14.38 -2.16 3.29
N GLN A 169 14.66 -2.99 4.28
CA GLN A 169 15.04 -4.39 4.05
C GLN A 169 13.77 -5.19 3.82
N VAL A 170 13.56 -5.76 2.64
CA VAL A 170 12.43 -6.67 2.41
C VAL A 170 12.92 -8.08 2.70
N HIS A 171 12.55 -8.60 3.87
CA HIS A 171 12.84 -9.97 4.24
C HIS A 171 11.74 -10.88 3.70
N CYS A 172 12.04 -11.61 2.64
CA CYS A 172 11.16 -12.61 2.07
C CYS A 172 11.53 -14.01 2.57
N THR A 173 10.52 -14.74 3.05
CA THR A 173 10.55 -16.20 3.18
C THR A 173 9.81 -16.82 1.99
N ASP A 174 9.86 -18.15 1.84
CA ASP A 174 9.19 -18.91 0.76
C ASP A 174 7.67 -18.67 0.65
N SER A 175 7.05 -18.05 1.67
CA SER A 175 5.61 -17.82 1.74
C SER A 175 5.17 -16.39 2.08
N GLU A 176 6.08 -15.54 2.59
CA GLU A 176 5.73 -14.19 3.04
C GLU A 176 6.90 -13.22 2.85
N CYS A 177 6.61 -12.02 2.34
CA CYS A 177 7.56 -10.91 2.32
C CYS A 177 7.20 -9.89 3.40
N LEU A 178 8.11 -9.75 4.36
CA LEU A 178 8.08 -8.78 5.43
C LEU A 178 8.95 -7.59 5.03
N VAL A 179 8.34 -6.40 4.97
CA VAL A 179 9.10 -5.16 4.86
C VAL A 179 9.63 -4.82 6.25
N ILE A 180 10.91 -5.12 6.49
CA ILE A 180 11.68 -4.73 7.68
C ILE A 180 12.33 -3.38 7.40
N VAL A 181 12.00 -2.36 8.19
CA VAL A 181 12.74 -1.09 8.12
C VAL A 181 13.87 -1.20 9.15
N PRO A 182 15.17 -1.12 8.77
CA PRO A 182 16.22 -1.06 9.76
C PRO A 182 15.96 0.16 10.64
N GLY A 183 15.83 -0.08 11.96
CA GLY A 183 15.82 1.02 12.91
C GLY A 183 17.14 1.74 12.73
N THR A 184 17.10 3.02 12.36
CA THR A 184 18.29 3.86 12.39
C THR A 184 18.74 3.91 13.84
N GLY A 185 19.70 3.06 14.18
CA GLY A 185 20.65 3.37 15.23
C GLY A 185 21.18 4.76 14.94
N ASP A 186 21.22 5.56 15.99
CA ASP A 186 21.60 6.97 16.01
C ASP A 186 20.47 7.93 15.59
N LEU A 187 19.64 8.26 16.58
CA LEU A 187 19.13 9.62 16.74
C LEU A 187 19.90 10.27 17.90
N PRO A 188 20.27 11.57 17.79
CA PRO A 188 20.91 12.31 18.88
C PRO A 188 20.03 12.41 20.14
#